data_AF-A0A8X7S8A7-F1
#
_entry.id   AF-A0A8X7S8A7-F1
#
_cell.length_a   1.000
_cell.length_b   1.000
_cell.length_c   1.000
_cell.angle_alpha   90.00
_cell.angle_beta   90.00
_cell.angle_gamma   90.00
#
_symmetry.space_group_name_H-M   'P 1'
#
loop_
_entity.id
_entity.type
_entity.pdbx_description
1 polymer ?
#
loop_
_entity_poly.entity_id
_entity_poly.type
_entity_poly.pdbx_seq_one_letter_code
_entity_poly.pdbx_strand_id
1 'polypeptide(L)' 'MSNLLARTGRDRQRYDNNFRLVSGCIPYRVVKDEDDSSVDFENKLQVLMVSSPNRHDLVFPKLFIHFPKAHVRLDNF' A
#
# COMPACT_ATOMS: atom_id res chain seq x y z
N MET A 1 11.82 30.61 -16.57
CA MET A 1 11.88 29.43 -15.70
C MET A 1 10.52 29.25 -15.03
N SER A 2 9.68 28.35 -15.54
CA SER A 2 8.38 28.05 -14.93
C SER A 2 8.61 27.10 -13.75
N ASN A 3 8.50 27.61 -12.52
CA ASN A 3 8.50 26.79 -11.32
C ASN A 3 7.23 25.93 -11.33
N LEU A 4 7.35 24.66 -11.71
CA LEU A 4 6.33 23.65 -11.46
C LEU A 4 6.19 23.51 -9.94
N LEU A 5 5.24 24.25 -9.36
CA LEU A 5 4.90 24.11 -7.96
C LEU A 5 4.46 22.66 -7.75
N ALA A 6 5.28 21.90 -7.03
CA ALA A 6 4.95 20.54 -6.69
C ALA A 6 3.65 20.53 -5.87
N ARG A 7 2.78 19.54 -6.13
CA ARG A 7 1.59 19.29 -5.29
C ARG A 7 2.05 19.20 -3.82
N THR A 8 1.31 19.83 -2.92
CA THR A 8 1.63 19.95 -1.49
C THR A 8 2.11 18.62 -0.90
N GLY A 9 3.28 18.62 -0.24
CA GLY A 9 3.84 17.45 0.44
C GLY A 9 4.78 16.57 -0.40
N ARG A 10 5.08 16.93 -1.65
CA ARG A 10 6.08 16.21 -2.48
C ARG A 10 7.51 16.36 -1.95
N ASP A 11 7.82 17.53 -1.43
CA ASP A 11 9.02 17.90 -0.69
C ASP A 11 9.22 17.07 0.60
N ARG A 12 8.12 16.56 1.17
CA ARG A 12 8.12 15.75 2.40
C ARG A 12 8.31 14.24 2.16
N GLN A 13 8.52 13.82 0.92
CA GLN A 13 8.72 12.41 0.54
C GLN A 13 10.17 12.00 0.75
N ARG A 14 10.40 10.73 1.11
CA ARG A 14 11.76 10.18 1.27
C ARG A 14 12.31 9.71 -0.07
N TYR A 15 13.55 10.06 -0.35
CA TYR A 15 14.32 9.59 -1.50
C TYR A 15 15.66 9.02 -1.04
N ASP A 16 16.15 7.99 -1.71
CA ASP A 16 17.49 7.45 -1.59
C ASP A 16 18.10 7.31 -2.99
N ASN A 17 19.23 7.97 -3.26
CA ASN A 17 19.87 8.01 -4.58
C ASN A 17 18.90 8.33 -5.74
N ASN A 18 18.03 9.33 -5.56
CA ASN A 18 16.95 9.72 -6.50
C ASN A 18 15.78 8.71 -6.64
N PHE A 19 15.78 7.60 -5.91
CA PHE A 19 14.66 6.67 -5.85
C PHE A 19 13.70 7.03 -4.73
N ARG A 20 12.41 7.11 -5.04
CA ARG A 20 11.39 7.40 -4.03
C ARG A 20 11.12 6.16 -3.18
N LEU A 21 11.31 6.31 -1.87
CA LEU A 21 10.95 5.28 -0.91
C LEU A 21 9.45 5.32 -0.64
N VAL A 22 8.80 4.18 -0.78
CA VAL A 22 7.37 3.98 -0.51
C VAL A 22 7.20 2.73 0.34
N SER A 23 6.25 2.76 1.26
CA SER A 23 5.77 1.55 1.92
C SER A 23 4.38 1.23 1.40
N GLY A 24 3.98 -0.02 1.46
CA GLY A 24 2.64 -0.46 1.10
C GLY A 24 2.21 -1.62 1.98
N CYS A 25 0.94 -2.00 1.86
CA CYS A 25 0.41 -3.19 2.50
C CYS A 25 -0.48 -3.95 1.51
N ILE A 26 -0.62 -5.26 1.74
CA ILE A 26 -1.65 -6.08 1.07
C ILE A 26 -2.70 -6.39 2.14
N PRO A 27 -3.74 -5.56 2.29
CA PRO A 27 -4.82 -5.83 3.22
C PRO A 27 -5.61 -7.04 2.75
N TYR A 28 -5.85 -8.00 3.65
CA TYR A 28 -6.60 -9.22 3.35
C TYR A 28 -7.56 -9.59 4.47
N ARG A 29 -8.57 -10.39 4.12
CA ARG A 29 -9.41 -11.12 5.07
C ARG A 29 -9.66 -12.52 4.53
N VAL A 30 -9.84 -13.49 5.43
CA VAL A 30 -10.29 -14.83 5.08
C VAL A 30 -11.77 -14.92 5.40
N VAL A 31 -12.58 -15.23 4.40
CA VAL A 31 -14.01 -15.47 4.59
C VAL A 31 -14.18 -16.86 5.20
N LYS A 32 -14.91 -16.94 6.32
CA LYS A 32 -15.29 -18.22 6.92
C LYS A 32 -16.62 -18.63 6.32
N ASP A 33 -16.65 -19.79 5.67
CA ASP A 33 -17.89 -20.43 5.26
C ASP A 33 -18.43 -21.25 6.44
N GLU A 34 -19.75 -21.24 6.65
CA GLU A 34 -20.43 -22.05 7.68
C GLU A 34 -20.48 -23.54 7.29
N ASP A 35 -20.43 -23.83 5.98
CA ASP A 35 -20.36 -25.17 5.43
C ASP A 35 -18.90 -25.54 5.15
N ASP A 36 -18.39 -26.50 5.92
CA ASP A 36 -17.04 -27.07 5.88
C ASP A 36 -16.78 -27.90 4.59
N SER A 37 -17.40 -27.50 3.48
CA SER A 37 -17.03 -27.96 2.16
C SER A 37 -15.63 -27.43 1.85
N SER A 38 -14.80 -28.31 1.32
CA SER A 38 -13.34 -28.18 1.10
C SER A 38 -12.95 -27.12 0.08
N VAL A 39 -13.51 -25.92 0.17
CA VAL A 39 -13.18 -24.79 -0.69
C VAL A 39 -11.75 -24.37 -0.35
N ASP A 40 -10.90 -24.39 -1.38
CA ASP A 40 -9.48 -24.06 -1.29
C ASP A 40 -9.27 -22.68 -0.63
N PHE A 41 -8.25 -22.58 0.22
CA PHE A 41 -7.92 -21.36 0.97
C PHE A 41 -7.80 -20.12 0.08
N GLU A 42 -7.29 -20.29 -1.14
CA GLU A 42 -7.12 -19.23 -2.14
C GLU A 42 -8.45 -18.57 -2.52
N ASN A 43 -9.53 -19.34 -2.60
CA ASN A 43 -10.87 -18.83 -2.93
C ASN A 43 -11.52 -18.09 -1.76
N LYS A 44 -11.10 -18.39 -0.52
CA LYS A 44 -11.56 -17.72 0.71
C LYS A 44 -10.79 -16.44 1.02
N LEU A 45 -9.63 -16.25 0.39
CA LEU A 45 -8.78 -15.08 0.60
C LEU A 45 -9.27 -13.91 -0.24
N GLN A 46 -9.77 -12.87 0.42
CA GLN A 46 -10.11 -11.62 -0.23
C GLN A 46 -9.08 -10.55 0.09
N VAL A 47 -8.61 -9.84 -0.93
CA VAL A 47 -7.69 -8.70 -0.78
C VAL A 47 -8.40 -7.39 -1.10
N LEU A 48 -8.04 -6.32 -0.39
CA LEU A 48 -8.56 -4.98 -0.66
C LEU A 48 -7.62 -4.22 -1.59
N MET A 49 -8.16 -3.78 -2.72
CA MET A 49 -7.49 -2.89 -3.67
C MET A 49 -8.26 -1.57 -3.77
N VAL A 50 -7.56 -0.49 -4.12
CA VAL A 50 -8.15 0.83 -4.35
C VAL A 50 -8.00 1.24 -5.80
N SER A 51 -8.96 2.00 -6.34
CA SER A 51 -8.85 2.56 -7.69
C SER A 51 -7.92 3.78 -7.70
N SER A 52 -7.08 3.85 -8.73
CA SER A 52 -6.25 5.04 -8.97
C SER A 52 -7.10 6.18 -9.54
N PRO A 53 -6.92 7.44 -9.07
CA PRO A 53 -7.59 8.57 -9.70
C PRO A 53 -7.24 8.68 -11.19
N ASN A 54 -8.25 8.92 -12.04
CA ASN A 54 -8.12 9.13 -13.49
C ASN A 54 -7.51 7.94 -14.27
N ARG A 55 -7.57 6.74 -13.71
CA ARG A 55 -7.14 5.50 -14.38
C ARG A 55 -8.06 4.36 -13.99
N HIS A 56 -8.04 3.30 -14.78
CA HIS A 56 -8.83 2.08 -14.54
C HIS A 56 -8.02 0.98 -13.83
N ASP A 57 -6.82 1.28 -13.34
CA ASP A 57 -6.01 0.34 -12.58
C ASP A 57 -6.44 0.27 -11.11
N LEU A 58 -6.39 -0.95 -10.58
CA LEU A 58 -6.49 -1.23 -9.16
C LEU A 58 -5.09 -1.37 -8.58
N VAL A 59 -4.84 -0.73 -7.44
CA VAL A 59 -3.56 -0.78 -6.75
C VAL A 59 -3.77 -1.15 -5.29
N PHE A 60 -2.78 -1.82 -4.70
CA PHE A 60 -2.75 -1.97 -3.25
C PHE A 60 -2.44 -0.62 -2.58
N PRO A 61 -2.96 -0.38 -1.36
CA PRO A 61 -2.69 0.83 -0.61
C PRO A 61 -1.19 1.06 -0.42
N LYS A 62 -0.73 2.28 -0.73
CA LYS A 62 0.65 2.74 -0.54
C LYS A 62 0.67 3.86 0.49
N LEU A 63 1.56 3.75 1.48
CA LEU A 63 1.81 4.78 2.48
C LEU A 63 3.05 5.60 2.11
N PHE A 64 2.95 6.92 2.24
CA PHE A 64 4.09 7.81 2.21
C PHE A 64 4.82 7.73 3.56
N ILE A 65 6.09 7.35 3.54
CA ILE A 65 6.92 7.35 4.75
C ILE A 65 7.28 8.81 5.07
N HIS A 66 6.57 9.43 6.02
CA HIS A 66 6.91 10.76 6.54
C HIS A 66 8.00 10.67 7.64
N PHE A 67 8.79 11.73 7.85
CA PHE A 67 9.74 11.84 8.98
C PHE A 67 8.99 12.16 10.30
N PRO A 68 9.46 11.74 11.49
CA PRO A 68 10.81 11.30 11.86
C PRO A 68 10.98 9.78 11.82
N LYS A 69 12.15 9.27 12.22
CA LYS A 69 12.53 7.86 12.25
C LYS A 69 11.53 6.99 13.04
N ALA A 70 10.42 6.59 12.44
CA ALA A 70 9.80 5.34 12.81
C ALA A 70 10.76 4.25 12.33
N HIS A 71 11.59 3.73 13.23
CA HIS A 71 12.15 2.40 13.05
C HIS A 71 10.93 1.48 12.95
N VAL A 72 10.54 1.13 11.72
CA VAL A 72 9.66 -0.01 11.51
C VAL A 72 10.49 -1.22 11.90
N ARG A 73 10.44 -1.56 13.19
CA ARG A 73 10.85 -2.87 13.66
C ARG A 73 9.84 -3.82 13.05
N LEU A 74 10.26 -4.52 11.99
CA LEU A 74 9.67 -5.80 11.63
C LEU A 74 10.15 -6.78 12.72
N ASP A 75 9.66 -6.59 13.95
CA ASP A 75 9.73 -7.67 14.92
C ASP A 75 8.84 -8.76 14.32
N ASN A 76 9.45 -9.93 14.17
CA ASN A 76 8.96 -11.06 13.37
C ASN A 76 7.47 -11.33 13.59
N PHE A 77 6.80 -11.73 12.51
CA PHE A 77 5.53 -12.47 12.59
C PHE A 77 5.60 -13.57 13.66
#